data_AF-A0AAW5N5I6-F1
#
_entry.id   AF-A0AAW5N5I6-F1
#
_cell.length_a   1.000
_cell.length_b   1.000
_cell.length_c   1.000
_cell.angle_alpha   90.00
_cell.angle_beta   90.00
_cell.angle_gamma   90.00
#
_symmetry.space_group_name_H-M   'P 1'
#
loop_
_entity.id
_entity.type
_entity.pdbx_description
1 polymer ?
#
loop_
_entity_poly.entity_id
_entity_poly.type
_entity_poly.pdbx_seq_one_letter_code
_entity_poly.pdbx_strand_id
1 'polypeptide(L)' 'LENNTPWVADGFRSLGSSVDRIEFQKLLVEMLEENYIEFVRVEEDDYESSLLLCVELVREMIGEQG' A
#
# COMPACT_ATOMS: atom_id res chain seq x y z
N LEU A 1 -2.61 4.52 -1.39
CA LEU A 1 -2.08 4.80 -0.03
C LEU A 1 -1.78 6.30 0.20
N GLU A 2 -2.76 7.17 -0.05
CA GLU A 2 -2.97 8.32 0.84
C GLU A 2 -3.82 7.77 1.99
N ASN A 3 -3.20 7.38 3.10
CA ASN A 3 -3.94 6.80 4.20
C ASN A 3 -4.77 7.91 4.89
N ASN A 4 -5.99 8.08 4.41
CA ASN A 4 -6.99 9.02 4.93
C ASN A 4 -7.66 8.49 6.21
N THR A 5 -7.29 7.31 6.70
CA THR A 5 -7.94 6.65 7.83
C THR A 5 -7.21 6.94 9.16
N PRO A 6 -7.77 7.76 10.07
CA PRO A 6 -7.07 8.34 11.23
C PRO A 6 -6.48 7.36 12.27
N TRP A 7 -6.80 6.07 12.24
CA TRP A 7 -6.46 5.12 13.32
C TRP A 7 -5.41 4.07 12.95
N VAL A 8 -4.97 4.00 11.70
CA VAL A 8 -3.97 3.00 11.28
C VAL A 8 -2.56 3.55 11.50
N ALA A 9 -1.77 2.86 12.35
CA ALA A 9 -0.35 3.14 12.58
C ALA A 9 0.50 2.44 11.51
N ASP A 10 0.51 2.97 10.29
CA ASP A 10 1.18 2.40 9.11
C ASP A 10 2.68 2.77 8.99
N GLY A 11 3.28 3.34 10.04
CA GLY A 11 4.67 3.82 10.03
C GLY A 11 4.88 5.12 9.24
N PHE A 12 4.06 5.41 8.23
CA PHE A 12 4.14 6.61 7.40
C PHE A 12 3.82 7.90 8.14
N ARG A 13 3.07 7.85 9.24
CA ARG A 13 2.89 9.03 10.10
C ARG A 13 4.11 9.45 10.89
N SER A 14 5.11 8.57 11.04
CA SER A 14 6.41 8.98 11.58
C SER A 14 7.21 9.83 10.57
N LEU A 15 6.90 9.68 9.28
CA LEU A 15 7.41 10.49 8.19
C LEU A 15 6.60 11.79 8.11
N GLY A 16 6.99 12.75 8.96
CA GLY A 16 6.74 14.19 8.83
C GLY A 16 5.47 14.66 8.10
N SER A 17 5.66 15.58 7.16
CA SER A 17 4.60 16.27 6.42
C SER A 17 3.96 15.40 5.33
N SER A 18 2.84 15.84 4.77
CA SER A 18 2.24 15.15 3.59
C SER A 18 3.19 15.12 2.39
N VAL A 19 4.04 16.14 2.24
CA VAL A 19 5.05 16.20 1.18
C VAL A 19 6.08 15.09 1.37
N ASP A 20 6.61 14.94 2.59
CA ASP A 20 7.62 13.91 2.90
C ASP A 20 7.08 12.50 2.65
N ARG A 21 5.78 12.26 2.94
CA ARG A 21 5.14 10.97 2.64
C ARG A 21 5.04 10.70 1.14
N ILE A 22 4.71 11.70 0.33
CA ILE A 22 4.64 11.57 -1.12
C ILE A 22 6.02 11.30 -1.70
N GLU A 23 7.05 12.03 -1.23
CA GLU A 23 8.43 11.83 -1.68
C GLU A 23 8.96 10.43 -1.31
N PHE A 24 8.69 9.97 -0.08
CA PHE A 24 9.05 8.62 0.32
C PHE A 24 8.35 7.55 -0.53
N GLN A 25 7.06 7.72 -0.81
CA GLN A 25 6.29 6.78 -1.63
C GLN A 25 6.87 6.68 -3.05
N LYS A 26 7.24 7.81 -3.65
CA LYS A 26 7.91 7.83 -4.96
C LYS A 26 9.23 7.06 -4.91
N LEU A 27 10.07 7.35 -3.92
CA LEU A 27 11.35 6.66 -3.75
C LEU A 27 11.16 5.15 -3.56
N LEU A 28 10.17 4.72 -2.77
CA LEU A 28 9.88 3.31 -2.57
C LEU A 28 9.50 2.60 -3.88
N VAL A 29 8.63 3.22 -4.69
CA VAL A 29 8.23 2.68 -5.99
C VAL A 29 9.43 2.59 -6.93
N GLU A 30 10.22 3.65 -7.04
CA GLU A 30 11.45 3.66 -7.84
C GLU A 30 12.39 2.51 -7.44
N MET A 31 12.61 2.31 -6.14
CA MET A 31 13.45 1.22 -5.65
C MET A 31 12.88 -0.17 -5.97
N LEU A 32 11.55 -0.37 -5.91
CA LEU A 32 10.93 -1.66 -6.28
C LEU A 32 11.11 -1.95 -7.77
N GLU A 33 10.88 -0.94 -8.62
CA GLU A 33 11.03 -1.04 -10.08
C GLU A 33 12.48 -1.31 -10.48
N GLU A 34 13.44 -0.57 -9.92
CA GLU A 34 14.87 -0.75 -10.19
C GLU A 34 15.38 -2.14 -9.82
N ASN A 35 14.75 -2.79 -8.83
CA ASN A 35 15.11 -4.12 -8.38
C ASN A 35 14.26 -5.23 -9.01
N TYR A 36 13.41 -4.91 -9.99
CA TYR A 36 12.50 -5.86 -10.66
C TYR A 36 11.60 -6.62 -9.67
N ILE A 37 11.20 -5.96 -8.58
CA ILE A 37 10.28 -6.53 -7.60
C ILE A 37 8.86 -6.25 -8.07
N GLU A 38 8.11 -7.29 -8.40
CA GLU A 38 6.69 -7.15 -8.75
C GLU A 38 5.88 -6.70 -7.53
N PHE A 39 5.03 -5.69 -7.72
CA PHE A 39 4.16 -5.18 -6.67
C PHE A 39 2.80 -4.77 -7.24
N VAL A 40 1.78 -4.78 -6.37
CA VAL A 40 0.45 -4.27 -6.68
C VAL A 40 0.22 -3.01 -5.86
N ARG A 41 -0.14 -1.91 -6.54
CA ARG A 41 -0.51 -0.66 -5.89
C ARG A 41 -2.01 -0.65 -5.61
N VAL A 42 -2.38 -0.52 -4.34
CA VAL A 42 -3.78 -0.31 -3.92
C VAL A 42 -4.07 1.19 -3.78
N GLU A 43 -5.00 1.68 -4.61
CA GLU A 43 -5.38 3.10 -4.70
C GLU A 43 -6.75 3.41 -4.07
N GLU A 44 -7.41 2.42 -3.46
CA GLU A 44 -8.71 2.61 -2.80
C GLU A 44 -8.60 3.56 -1.59
N ASP A 45 -9.50 4.54 -1.52
CA ASP A 45 -9.57 5.52 -0.42
C ASP A 45 -10.34 5.01 0.79
N ASP A 46 -11.24 4.04 0.57
CA ASP A 46 -12.03 3.41 1.61
C ASP A 46 -11.26 2.25 2.25
N TYR A 47 -11.17 2.27 3.58
CA TYR A 47 -10.40 1.29 4.34
C TYR A 47 -10.99 -0.12 4.23
N GLU A 48 -12.31 -0.24 4.27
CA GLU A 48 -13.00 -1.53 4.18
C GLU A 48 -12.79 -2.15 2.80
N SER A 49 -12.91 -1.34 1.74
CA SER A 49 -12.66 -1.73 0.35
C SER A 49 -11.20 -2.14 0.13
N SER A 50 -10.24 -1.36 0.66
CA SER A 50 -8.81 -1.70 0.62
C SER A 50 -8.50 -3.02 1.33
N LEU A 51 -9.15 -3.28 2.47
CA LEU A 51 -8.97 -4.52 3.23
C LEU A 51 -9.47 -5.72 2.44
N LEU A 52 -10.68 -5.63 1.86
CA LEU A 52 -11.26 -6.70 1.04
C LEU A 52 -10.37 -7.01 -0.17
N LEU A 53 -9.90 -5.98 -0.88
CA LEU A 53 -8.96 -6.15 -1.99
C LEU A 53 -7.66 -6.84 -1.56
N CYS A 54 -7.09 -6.45 -0.42
CA CYS A 54 -5.88 -7.11 0.11
C CYS A 54 -6.13 -8.59 0.44
N VAL A 55 -7.30 -8.93 1.00
CA VAL A 55 -7.68 -10.31 1.31
C VAL A 55 -7.81 -11.13 0.03
N GLU A 56 -8.45 -10.57 -1.00
CA GLU A 56 -8.59 -11.23 -2.30
C GLU A 56 -7.23 -11.48 -2.96
N LEU A 57 -6.35 -10.49 -3.00
CA LEU A 57 -4.99 -10.63 -3.52
C LEU A 57 -4.21 -11.74 -2.81
N VAL A 58 -4.27 -11.80 -1.47
CA VAL A 58 -3.60 -12.86 -0.71
C VAL A 58 -4.18 -14.23 -1.02
N ARG A 59 -5.51 -14.36 -1.12
CA ARG A 59 -6.19 -15.62 -1.46
C ARG A 59 -5.78 -16.14 -2.83
N GLU A 60 -5.67 -15.26 -3.82
CA GLU A 60 -5.18 -15.61 -5.15
C GLU A 60 -3.73 -16.09 -5.09
N MET A 61 -2.86 -15.42 -4.33
CA MET A 61 -1.45 -15.78 -4.19
C MET A 61 -1.24 -17.16 -3.52
N ILE A 62 -2.09 -17.53 -2.56
CA ILE A 62 -1.98 -18.82 -1.85
C ILE A 62 -2.76 -19.96 -2.54
N GLY A 63 -3.46 -19.68 -3.65
CA GLY A 63 -4.22 -20.67 -4.40
C GLY A 63 -5.52 -21.13 -3.72
N GLU A 64 -6.09 -20.32 -2.83
CA GLU A 64 -7.40 -20.56 -2.21
C GLU A 64 -8.57 -20.22 -3.18
N GLN A 65 -8.51 -20.74 -4.41
CA GLN A 65 -9.67 -20.80 -5.30
C GLN A 65 -10.32 -22.17 -5.14
N GLY A 66 -11.28 -22.26 -4.23
CA GLY A 66 -12.13 -23.44 -3.99
C GLY A 66 -13.60 -23.07 -4.05
#